data_AF-A0A1M6BT45-F1
#
_entry.id   AF-A0A1M6BT45-F1
#
_cell.length_a   1.000
_cell.length_b   1.000
_cell.length_c   1.000
_cell.angle_alpha   90.00
_cell.angle_beta   90.00
_cell.angle_gamma   90.00
#
_symmetry.space_group_name_H-M   'P 1'
#
loop_
_entity.id
_entity.type
_entity.pdbx_description
1 polymer ?
#
loop_
_entity_poly.entity_id
_entity_poly.type
_entity_poly.pdbx_seq_one_letter_code
_entity_poly.pdbx_strand_id
1 'polypeptide(L)'
;MSATKVVIALGGNALQEAGTPATAEAQLEVVKKTAKYIAEISEKGYEIAIAHGNGPQVGRIVLASETASNVTPAMPFDVCGAMSQGYIGYHIQ
;
A
#
# COMPACT_ATOMS: atom_id res chain seq x y z
N MET A 1 -19.42 -11.87 -23.73
CA MET A 1 -19.88 -10.69 -22.96
C MET A 1 -18.65 -9.94 -22.48
N SER A 2 -18.70 -8.61 -22.36
CA SER A 2 -17.64 -7.84 -21.70
C SER A 2 -17.60 -8.21 -20.22
N ALA A 3 -16.40 -8.36 -19.65
CA ALA A 3 -16.22 -8.54 -18.21
C ALA A 3 -16.80 -7.33 -17.45
N THR A 4 -17.41 -7.58 -16.28
CA THR A 4 -17.87 -6.51 -15.39
C THR A 4 -16.67 -5.85 -14.75
N LYS A 5 -16.59 -4.52 -14.83
CA LYS A 5 -15.47 -3.73 -14.26
C LYS A 5 -15.76 -3.33 -12.83
N VAL A 6 -14.78 -3.50 -11.94
CA VAL A 6 -14.89 -3.13 -10.53
C VAL A 6 -13.65 -2.37 -10.06
N VAL A 7 -13.86 -1.40 -9.17
CA VAL A 7 -12.79 -0.69 -8.48
C VAL A 7 -12.77 -1.14 -7.03
N ILE A 8 -11.63 -1.66 -6.56
CA ILE A 8 -11.42 -2.10 -5.19
C ILE A 8 -10.53 -1.08 -4.48
N ALA A 9 -11.09 -0.36 -3.51
CA ALA A 9 -10.33 0.58 -2.67
C ALA A 9 -9.88 -0.10 -1.38
N LEU A 10 -8.58 -0.39 -1.26
CA LEU A 10 -7.97 -1.01 -0.10
C LEU A 10 -7.80 0.01 1.05
N GLY A 11 -8.44 -0.29 2.18
CA GLY A 11 -8.29 0.48 3.42
C GLY A 11 -6.99 0.15 4.16
N GLY A 12 -6.72 0.88 5.25
CA GLY A 12 -5.49 0.70 6.06
C GLY A 12 -5.28 -0.74 6.55
N ASN A 13 -6.34 -1.40 7.02
CA ASN A 13 -6.29 -2.79 7.50
C ASN A 13 -5.95 -3.82 6.41
N ALA A 14 -6.16 -3.47 5.14
CA ALA A 14 -5.83 -4.34 4.00
C ALA A 14 -4.33 -4.22 3.61
N LEU A 15 -3.63 -3.22 4.15
CA LEU A 15 -2.20 -3.01 3.94
C LEU A 15 -1.38 -3.29 5.20
N GLN A 16 -1.88 -2.94 6.38
CA GLN A 16 -1.17 -3.09 7.65
C GLN A 16 -2.15 -3.41 8.78
N GLU A 17 -1.77 -4.32 9.67
CA GLU A 17 -2.59 -4.75 10.80
C GLU A 17 -2.22 -3.96 12.06
N ALA A 18 -3.22 -3.47 12.79
CA ALA A 18 -3.00 -2.73 14.03
C ALA A 18 -2.31 -3.61 15.08
N GLY A 19 -1.33 -3.06 15.80
CA GLY A 19 -0.58 -3.80 16.83
C GLY A 19 0.51 -4.72 16.29
N THR A 20 0.71 -4.82 14.97
CA THR A 20 1.85 -5.52 14.38
C THR A 20 3.07 -4.59 14.24
N PRO A 21 4.30 -5.14 14.29
CA PRO A 21 5.51 -4.36 14.01
C PRO A 21 5.40 -3.64 12.67
N ALA A 22 5.85 -2.38 12.61
CA ALA A 22 5.78 -1.57 11.40
C ALA A 22 6.89 -1.89 10.38
N THR A 23 7.15 -3.18 10.14
CA THR A 23 8.18 -3.65 9.21
C THR A 23 7.61 -3.92 7.81
N ALA A 24 8.49 -4.00 6.81
CA ALA A 24 8.09 -4.32 5.44
C ALA A 24 7.52 -5.74 5.35
N GLU A 25 8.09 -6.69 6.08
CA GLU A 25 7.66 -8.10 6.11
C GLU A 25 6.27 -8.24 6.70
N ALA A 26 5.99 -7.57 7.83
CA ALA A 26 4.67 -7.57 8.45
C ALA A 26 3.62 -6.99 7.50
N GLN A 27 3.95 -5.89 6.80
CA GLN A 27 3.07 -5.31 5.80
C GLN A 27 2.84 -6.27 4.62
N LEU A 28 3.89 -6.92 4.12
CA LEU A 28 3.80 -7.87 3.01
C LEU A 28 2.90 -9.06 3.36
N GLU A 29 2.97 -9.58 4.59
CA GLU A 29 2.09 -10.70 5.02
C GLU A 29 0.61 -10.30 5.05
N VAL A 30 0.29 -9.06 5.42
CA VAL A 30 -1.09 -8.54 5.34
C VAL A 30 -1.52 -8.40 3.88
N VAL A 31 -0.66 -7.83 3.03
CA VAL A 31 -0.97 -7.64 1.60
C VAL A 31 -1.14 -8.98 0.88
N LYS A 32 -0.35 -10.02 1.21
CA LYS A 32 -0.54 -11.39 0.67
C LYS A 32 -1.92 -11.95 0.98
N LYS A 33 -2.46 -11.70 2.19
CA LYS A 33 -3.83 -12.11 2.53
C LYS A 33 -4.85 -11.33 1.69
N THR A 34 -4.68 -10.02 1.56
CA THR A 34 -5.52 -9.17 0.70
C THR A 34 -5.50 -9.63 -0.76
N ALA A 35 -4.32 -9.95 -1.29
CA ALA A 35 -4.13 -10.41 -2.67
C ALA A 35 -4.90 -11.71 -2.96
N LYS A 36 -5.02 -12.63 -2.00
CA LYS A 36 -5.84 -13.84 -2.16
C LYS A 36 -7.31 -13.51 -2.41
N TYR A 37 -7.89 -12.58 -1.66
CA TYR A 37 -9.27 -12.16 -1.88
C TYR A 37 -9.46 -11.48 -3.24
N ILE A 38 -8.47 -10.71 -3.69
CA ILE A 38 -8.49 -10.08 -5.03
C ILE A 38 -8.42 -11.15 -6.12
N ALA A 39 -7.57 -12.17 -5.96
CA ALA A 39 -7.46 -13.29 -6.88
C ALA A 39 -8.79 -14.04 -7.00
N GLU A 40 -9.48 -14.33 -5.89
CA GLU A 40 -10.83 -14.95 -5.90
C GLU A 40 -11.87 -14.12 -6.64
N ILE A 41 -11.77 -12.78 -6.60
CA ILE A 41 -12.65 -11.89 -7.40
C ILE A 41 -12.25 -11.97 -8.88
N SER A 42 -10.96 -11.97 -9.19
CA SER A 42 -10.48 -12.10 -10.57
C SER A 42 -10.92 -13.42 -11.21
N GLU A 43 -10.87 -14.53 -10.47
CA GLU A 43 -11.32 -15.85 -10.94
C GLU A 43 -12.82 -15.90 -11.27
N LYS A 44 -13.63 -15.01 -10.68
CA LYS A 44 -15.05 -14.86 -11.01
C LYS A 44 -15.30 -14.08 -12.32
N GLY A 45 -14.25 -13.67 -13.02
CA GLY A 45 -14.32 -13.02 -14.33
C GLY A 45 -14.51 -11.50 -14.30
N TYR A 46 -14.20 -10.85 -13.17
CA TYR A 46 -14.22 -9.39 -13.07
C TYR A 46 -12.91 -8.77 -13.61
N GLU A 47 -13.02 -7.61 -14.25
CA GLU A 47 -11.88 -6.75 -14.57
C GLU A 47 -11.68 -5.76 -13.42
N ILE A 48 -10.50 -5.75 -12.81
CA ILE A 48 -10.27 -5.11 -11.51
C ILE A 48 -9.30 -3.94 -11.65
N ALA A 49 -9.68 -2.78 -11.11
CA ALA A 49 -8.76 -1.69 -10.78
C ALA A 49 -8.58 -1.63 -9.25
N ILE A 50 -7.34 -1.56 -8.78
CA ILE A 50 -7.01 -1.48 -7.35
C ILE A 50 -6.59 -0.05 -7.02
N ALA A 51 -7.22 0.53 -6.00
CA ALA A 51 -6.80 1.76 -5.37
C ALA A 51 -6.47 1.49 -3.89
N HIS A 52 -5.71 2.36 -3.25
CA HIS A 52 -5.36 2.17 -1.84
C HIS A 52 -5.12 3.50 -1.11
N GLY A 53 -5.31 3.49 0.20
CA GLY A 53 -4.79 4.55 1.08
C GLY A 53 -3.30 4.34 1.40
N ASN A 54 -2.64 5.34 1.98
CA ASN A 54 -1.21 5.26 2.32
C ASN A 54 -0.83 5.92 3.66
N GLY A 55 -1.79 6.34 4.49
CA GLY A 55 -1.56 7.16 5.68
C GLY A 55 -0.45 6.65 6.61
N PRO A 56 -0.51 5.39 7.09
CA PRO A 56 0.56 4.82 7.92
C PRO A 56 1.92 4.73 7.20
N GLN A 57 1.93 4.47 5.90
CA GLN A 57 3.15 4.32 5.10
C GLN A 57 3.82 5.66 4.84
N VAL A 58 3.07 6.64 4.33
CA VAL A 58 3.60 7.98 4.06
C VAL A 58 4.03 8.69 5.35
N GLY A 59 3.29 8.50 6.45
CA GLY A 59 3.68 9.05 7.76
C GLY A 59 5.04 8.53 8.23
N ARG A 60 5.33 7.24 8.02
CA ARG A 60 6.65 6.66 8.35
C ARG A 60 7.77 7.19 7.47
N ILE A 61 7.51 7.36 6.17
CA ILE A 61 8.50 7.91 5.22
C ILE A 61 8.82 9.36 5.58
N VAL A 62 7.80 10.17 5.89
CA VAL A 62 7.98 11.56 6.35
C VAL A 62 8.79 11.59 7.64
N LEU A 63 8.40 10.80 8.65
CA LEU A 63 9.12 10.74 9.91
C LEU A 63 10.59 10.36 9.72
N ALA A 64 10.88 9.35 8.89
CA ALA A 64 12.25 8.95 8.58
C ALA A 64 13.03 10.07 7.87
N SER A 65 12.41 10.74 6.91
CA SER A 65 13.02 11.84 6.16
C SER A 65 13.32 13.05 7.03
N GLU A 66 12.40 13.42 7.93
CA GLU A 66 12.58 14.53 8.87
C GLU A 66 13.65 14.20 9.92
N THR A 67 13.65 12.98 10.43
CA THR A 67 14.67 12.49 11.39
C THR A 67 16.07 12.55 10.80
N ALA A 68 16.21 12.25 9.50
CA ALA A 68 17.48 12.27 8.78
C ALA A 68 17.87 13.65 8.20
N SER A 69 17.09 14.71 8.47
CA SER A 69 17.26 16.04 7.86
C SER A 69 18.64 16.68 8.05
N ASN A 70 19.34 16.33 9.13
CA ASN A 70 20.70 16.80 9.41
C ASN A 70 21.80 16.09 8.58
N VAL A 71 21.45 14.98 7.91
CA VAL A 71 22.36 14.18 7.07
C VAL A 71 22.02 14.36 5.58
N THR A 72 20.73 14.43 5.25
CA THR A 72 20.22 14.66 3.90
C THR A 72 18.97 15.54 3.97
N PRO A 73 18.75 16.48 3.03
CA PRO A 73 17.54 17.29 3.03
C PRO A 73 16.27 16.44 3.09
N ALA A 74 15.30 16.88 3.88
CA ALA A 74 14.00 16.21 3.97
C ALA A 74 13.27 16.31 2.63
N MET A 75 12.66 15.21 2.21
CA MET A 75 11.82 15.17 1.02
C MET A 75 10.48 15.89 1.30
N PRO A 76 9.93 16.62 0.33
CA PRO A 76 8.61 17.21 0.47
C PRO A 76 7.53 16.12 0.49
N PHE A 77 6.38 16.45 1.09
CA PHE A 77 5.32 15.48 1.41
C PHE A 77 4.77 14.72 0.20
N ASP A 78 4.64 15.40 -0.95
CA ASP A 78 4.20 14.81 -2.22
C ASP A 78 5.19 13.76 -2.75
N VAL A 79 6.49 14.00 -2.61
CA VAL A 79 7.54 13.03 -2.97
C VAL A 79 7.51 11.82 -2.04
N CYS A 80 7.32 12.03 -0.73
CA CYS A 80 7.07 10.92 0.22
C CYS A 80 5.80 10.14 -0.16
N GLY A 81 4.77 10.83 -0.66
CA GLY A 81 3.58 10.25 -1.24
C GLY A 81 3.91 9.32 -2.42
N ALA A 82 4.70 9.79 -3.38
CA ALA A 82 5.15 8.97 -4.52
C ALA A 82 5.96 7.74 -4.08
N MET A 83 6.86 7.88 -3.10
CA MET A 83 7.59 6.76 -2.51
C MET A 83 6.63 5.71 -1.92
N SER A 84 5.60 6.16 -1.20
CA SER A 84 4.61 5.26 -0.60
C SER A 84 3.80 4.47 -1.65
N GLN A 85 3.52 5.07 -2.80
CA GLN A 85 2.84 4.40 -3.91
C GLN A 85 3.72 3.29 -4.51
N GLY A 86 5.01 3.58 -4.74
CA GLY A 86 5.96 2.57 -5.22
C GLY A 86 6.10 1.39 -4.24
N TYR A 87 6.23 1.69 -2.95
CA TYR A 87 6.32 0.70 -1.89
C TYR A 87 5.06 -0.18 -1.77
N ILE A 88 3.87 0.43 -1.70
CA ILE A 88 2.61 -0.31 -1.57
C ILE A 88 2.31 -1.09 -2.85
N GLY A 89 2.49 -0.46 -4.02
CA GLY A 89 2.30 -1.08 -5.31
C GLY A 89 3.21 -2.30 -5.50
N TYR A 90 4.47 -2.21 -5.07
CA TYR A 90 5.39 -3.34 -5.09
C TYR A 90 4.90 -4.53 -4.24
N HIS A 91 4.30 -4.30 -3.07
CA HIS A 91 3.75 -5.39 -2.26
C HIS A 91 2.49 -6.03 -2.87
N ILE A 92 1.74 -5.29 -3.69
CA ILE A 92 0.50 -5.77 -4.31
C ILE A 92 0.80 -6.63 -5.56
N GLN A 93 1.94 -6.41 -6.23
CA GLN A 93 2.38 -7.17 -7.41
C GLN A 93 2.67 -8.64 -7.10
#